data_AF-A0A522P421-F1
#
_entry.id   AF-A0A522P421-F1
#
_cell.length_a   1.000
_cell.length_b   1.000
_cell.length_c   1.000
_cell.angle_alpha   90.00
_cell.angle_beta   90.00
_cell.angle_gamma   90.00
#
_symmetry.space_group_name_H-M   'P 1'
#
loop_
_entity.id
_entity.type
_entity.pdbx_description
1 polymer ?
#
loop_
_entity_poly.entity_id
_entity_poly.type
_entity_poly.pdbx_seq_one_letter_code
_entity_poly.pdbx_strand_id
1 'polypeptide(L)'
;MLYVANLNGNSITEYDASAGGSQTPLRTIVGAATGLASPMGVGVDEFGNVYAGNYSASSVTVFGPLADGDSAPIRVLAGSNTDIFGPGGLAVDDAGTIFVSNASSWTMTSYAMAPTITGITVNTGATSGGTRIEVTGTGFSSGVTATVGGTLADVKVINSTRIQITTGAHAAGVADVVITTRGGTATLPGAFTFVTPVVTPVVKPVAVDPAELAPTGGNFSGFFALGGALLLSGVLLLMGRRRFHAIVGRRGSDG
;
A
#
# COMPACT_ATOMS: atom_id res chain seq x y z
N MET A 1 20.82 7.89 -21.99
CA MET A 1 22.07 7.14 -22.15
C MET A 1 21.90 6.15 -23.28
N LEU A 2 23.00 5.81 -23.95
CA LEU A 2 23.02 4.79 -25.01
C LEU A 2 23.86 3.61 -24.50
N TYR A 3 23.30 2.40 -24.60
CA TYR A 3 24.01 1.16 -24.24
C TYR A 3 24.21 0.32 -25.49
N VAL A 4 25.39 -0.27 -25.61
CA VAL A 4 25.77 -1.11 -26.76
C VAL A 4 26.27 -2.45 -26.26
N ALA A 5 25.62 -3.53 -26.70
CA ALA A 5 26.10 -4.89 -26.48
C ALA A 5 27.12 -5.25 -27.56
N ASN A 6 28.37 -5.47 -27.17
CA ASN A 6 29.46 -5.77 -28.08
C ASN A 6 29.64 -7.30 -28.19
N LEU A 7 28.93 -7.92 -29.13
CA LEU A 7 28.85 -9.38 -29.30
C LEU A 7 30.21 -10.07 -29.26
N ASN A 8 31.17 -9.64 -30.08
CA ASN A 8 32.49 -10.28 -30.14
C ASN A 8 33.42 -9.85 -28.99
N GLY A 9 33.13 -8.72 -28.36
CA GLY A 9 33.93 -8.19 -27.25
C GLY A 9 33.52 -8.72 -25.88
N ASN A 10 32.41 -9.47 -25.80
CA ASN A 10 31.77 -9.89 -24.53
C ASN A 10 31.69 -8.75 -23.52
N SER A 11 31.24 -7.58 -24.00
CA SER A 11 31.17 -6.36 -23.19
C SER A 11 29.91 -5.57 -23.47
N ILE A 12 29.58 -4.69 -22.53
CA ILE A 12 28.56 -3.66 -22.72
C ILE A 12 29.24 -2.31 -22.50
N THR A 13 29.08 -1.41 -23.46
CA THR A 13 29.57 -0.04 -23.36
C THR A 13 28.41 0.93 -23.18
N GLU A 14 28.61 1.90 -22.30
CA GLU A 14 27.66 3.00 -22.06
C GLU A 14 28.21 4.31 -22.61
N TYR A 15 27.36 5.08 -23.25
CA TYR A 15 27.68 6.40 -23.80
C TYR A 15 26.62 7.43 -23.41
N ASP A 16 26.99 8.70 -23.51
CA ASP A 16 26.02 9.80 -23.40
C ASP A 16 24.92 9.65 -24.47
N ALA A 17 23.70 10.12 -24.16
CA ALA A 17 22.59 10.05 -25.11
C ALA A 17 22.85 10.84 -26.41
N SER A 18 23.69 11.88 -26.33
CA SER A 18 24.11 12.71 -27.45
C SER A 18 25.40 12.22 -28.13
N ALA A 19 25.94 11.07 -27.71
CA ALA A 19 27.19 10.56 -28.23
C ALA A 19 27.15 10.38 -29.76
N GLY A 20 28.21 10.85 -30.42
CA GLY A 20 28.45 10.68 -31.84
C GLY A 20 29.95 10.64 -32.15
N GLY A 21 30.33 10.06 -33.28
CA GLY A 21 31.74 9.91 -33.66
C GLY A 21 32.50 8.92 -32.75
N SER A 22 33.80 9.16 -32.54
CA SER A 22 34.71 8.24 -31.82
C SER A 22 34.76 8.50 -30.31
N GLN A 23 33.61 8.75 -29.68
CA GLN A 23 33.52 8.97 -28.24
C GLN A 23 33.99 7.75 -27.45
N THR A 24 34.72 7.99 -26.36
CA THR A 24 35.05 6.92 -25.40
C THR A 24 33.82 6.57 -24.57
N PRO A 25 33.59 5.27 -24.26
CA PRO A 25 32.53 4.88 -23.35
C PRO A 25 32.66 5.60 -21.99
N LEU A 26 31.54 5.99 -21.41
CA LEU A 26 31.46 6.48 -20.03
C LEU A 26 31.87 5.40 -19.04
N ARG A 27 31.51 4.15 -19.35
CA ARG A 27 31.94 2.94 -18.63
C ARG A 27 31.81 1.71 -19.51
N THR A 28 32.47 0.64 -19.12
CA THR A 28 32.47 -0.64 -19.86
C THR A 28 32.34 -1.81 -18.90
N ILE A 29 31.24 -2.54 -18.98
CA ILE A 29 31.07 -3.81 -18.26
C ILE A 29 31.73 -4.91 -19.11
N VAL A 30 32.82 -5.50 -18.61
CA VAL A 30 33.63 -6.49 -19.33
C VAL A 30 34.48 -7.31 -18.37
N GLY A 31 34.65 -8.60 -18.69
CA GLY A 31 35.51 -9.50 -17.93
C GLY A 31 34.81 -10.82 -17.62
N ALA A 32 35.52 -11.75 -16.99
CA ALA A 32 35.03 -13.11 -16.79
C ALA A 32 33.92 -13.19 -15.73
N ALA A 33 34.00 -12.38 -14.66
CA ALA A 33 33.02 -12.37 -13.59
C ALA A 33 31.66 -11.81 -14.04
N THR A 34 31.64 -11.03 -15.13
CA THR A 34 30.40 -10.52 -15.70
C THR A 34 29.45 -11.62 -16.21
N GLY A 35 30.01 -12.76 -16.63
CA GLY A 35 29.24 -13.82 -17.29
C GLY A 35 28.72 -13.45 -18.69
N LEU A 36 29.19 -12.35 -19.29
CA LEU A 36 28.82 -11.95 -20.64
C LEU A 36 29.34 -12.96 -21.67
N ALA A 37 28.45 -13.43 -22.54
CA ALA A 37 28.77 -14.44 -23.54
C ALA A 37 28.00 -14.18 -24.84
N SER A 38 28.68 -13.53 -25.77
CA SER A 38 28.11 -13.00 -27.02
C SER A 38 26.81 -12.23 -26.78
N PRO A 39 26.85 -11.13 -26.01
CA PRO A 39 25.66 -10.37 -25.71
C PRO A 39 25.10 -9.75 -26.99
N MET A 40 23.81 -9.98 -27.27
CA MET A 40 23.11 -9.47 -28.45
C MET A 40 22.09 -8.39 -28.10
N GLY A 41 21.32 -8.61 -27.03
CA GLY A 41 20.33 -7.66 -26.54
C GLY A 41 20.82 -6.94 -25.29
N VAL A 42 20.54 -5.64 -25.18
CA VAL A 42 20.70 -4.87 -23.94
C VAL A 42 19.42 -4.11 -23.64
N GLY A 43 18.96 -4.18 -22.39
CA GLY A 43 17.82 -3.42 -21.86
C GLY A 43 18.21 -2.73 -20.56
N VAL A 44 17.51 -1.67 -20.19
CA VAL A 44 17.76 -0.91 -18.95
C VAL A 44 16.42 -0.54 -18.32
N ASP A 45 16.33 -0.59 -16.99
CA ASP A 45 15.11 -0.20 -16.25
C ASP A 45 15.18 1.24 -15.71
N GLU A 46 14.11 1.70 -15.05
CA GLU A 46 14.03 3.06 -14.47
C GLU A 46 15.07 3.34 -13.38
N PHE A 47 15.63 2.29 -12.75
CA PHE A 47 16.67 2.40 -11.73
C PHE A 47 18.09 2.40 -12.32
N GLY A 48 18.21 2.19 -13.64
CA GLY A 48 19.48 2.12 -14.36
C GLY A 48 20.14 0.75 -14.32
N ASN A 49 19.46 -0.31 -13.86
CA ASN A 49 20.02 -1.66 -13.95
C ASN A 49 20.16 -2.07 -15.42
N VAL A 50 21.26 -2.72 -15.77
CA VAL A 50 21.57 -3.14 -17.14
C VAL A 50 21.31 -4.63 -17.30
N TYR A 51 20.49 -4.99 -18.28
CA TYR A 51 20.08 -6.36 -18.59
C TYR A 51 20.71 -6.77 -19.90
N ALA A 52 21.48 -7.85 -19.91
CA ALA A 52 22.19 -8.32 -21.10
C ALA A 52 21.71 -9.71 -21.50
N GLY A 53 21.29 -9.85 -22.76
CA GLY A 53 20.87 -11.10 -23.35
C GLY A 53 22.09 -11.79 -23.95
N ASN A 54 22.56 -12.84 -23.30
CA ASN A 54 23.74 -13.59 -23.68
C ASN A 54 23.35 -14.71 -24.63
N TYR A 55 23.56 -14.50 -25.93
CA TYR A 55 23.15 -15.42 -26.97
C TYR A 55 23.75 -16.81 -26.77
N SER A 56 25.08 -16.89 -26.60
CA SER A 56 25.80 -18.16 -26.50
C SER A 56 25.56 -18.89 -25.18
N ALA A 57 25.34 -18.15 -24.09
CA ALA A 57 25.07 -18.75 -22.78
C ALA A 57 23.59 -19.06 -22.55
N SER A 58 22.68 -18.66 -23.46
CA SER A 58 21.22 -18.77 -23.28
C SER A 58 20.78 -18.29 -21.90
N SER A 59 21.18 -17.06 -21.56
CA SER A 59 20.91 -16.45 -20.26
C SER A 59 20.68 -14.95 -20.37
N VAL A 60 20.12 -14.37 -19.31
CA VAL A 60 20.09 -12.92 -19.11
C VAL A 60 20.84 -12.58 -17.83
N THR A 61 21.89 -11.76 -17.93
CA THR A 61 22.63 -11.21 -16.77
C THR A 61 22.13 -9.81 -16.46
N VAL A 62 21.92 -9.50 -15.18
CA VAL A 62 21.48 -8.20 -14.70
C VAL A 62 22.59 -7.58 -13.86
N PHE A 63 22.95 -6.34 -14.17
CA PHE A 63 23.97 -5.56 -13.48
C PHE A 63 23.35 -4.36 -12.79
N GLY A 64 23.87 -4.02 -11.62
CA GLY A 64 23.45 -2.81 -10.92
C GLY A 64 23.78 -1.53 -11.68
N PRO A 65 23.16 -0.39 -11.35
CA PRO A 65 23.29 0.85 -12.11
C PRO A 65 24.69 1.45 -12.11
N LEU A 66 25.58 0.98 -11.23
CA LEU A 66 26.97 1.43 -11.10
C LEU A 66 28.00 0.35 -11.52
N ALA A 67 27.57 -0.78 -12.08
CA ALA A 67 28.49 -1.82 -12.54
C ALA A 67 29.46 -1.29 -13.61
N ASP A 68 30.75 -1.58 -13.46
CA ASP A 68 31.81 -1.22 -14.41
C ASP A 68 32.95 -2.25 -14.33
N GLY A 69 33.75 -2.37 -15.38
CA GLY A 69 34.78 -3.39 -15.50
C GLY A 69 34.23 -4.81 -15.28
N ASP A 70 34.96 -5.63 -14.51
CA ASP A 70 34.63 -7.03 -14.26
C ASP A 70 33.64 -7.22 -13.10
N SER A 71 32.59 -6.40 -13.08
CA SER A 71 31.55 -6.46 -12.05
C SER A 71 30.67 -7.71 -12.23
N ALA A 72 30.51 -8.50 -11.16
CA ALA A 72 29.59 -9.63 -11.17
C ALA A 72 28.12 -9.17 -11.30
N PRO A 73 27.24 -9.96 -11.95
CA PRO A 73 25.83 -9.64 -12.06
C PRO A 73 25.12 -9.75 -10.70
N ILE A 74 24.17 -8.84 -10.44
CA ILE A 74 23.29 -8.90 -9.26
C ILE A 74 22.21 -9.98 -9.40
N ARG A 75 21.96 -10.44 -10.62
CA ARG A 75 21.01 -11.51 -10.92
C ARG A 75 21.36 -12.17 -12.26
N VAL A 76 21.16 -13.48 -12.34
CA VAL A 76 21.29 -14.24 -13.58
C VAL A 76 20.03 -15.08 -13.79
N LEU A 77 19.41 -14.94 -14.95
CA LEU A 77 18.35 -15.80 -15.44
C LEU A 77 18.97 -16.82 -16.40
N ALA A 78 19.03 -18.08 -15.98
CA ALA A 78 19.62 -19.15 -16.78
C ALA A 78 19.02 -20.51 -16.41
N GLY A 79 19.35 -21.51 -17.22
CA GLY A 79 18.93 -22.90 -17.02
C GLY A 79 17.63 -23.23 -17.74
N SER A 80 17.36 -24.53 -17.87
CA SER A 80 16.28 -25.06 -18.71
C SER A 80 14.89 -24.61 -18.29
N ASN A 81 14.66 -24.31 -17.01
CA ASN A 81 13.36 -23.87 -16.49
C ASN A 81 12.99 -22.44 -16.91
N THR A 82 13.93 -21.70 -17.48
CA THR A 82 13.64 -20.34 -17.94
C THR A 82 13.06 -20.31 -19.34
N ASP A 83 13.24 -21.36 -20.15
CA ASP A 83 12.94 -21.33 -21.60
C ASP A 83 13.67 -20.22 -22.38
N ILE A 84 14.73 -19.62 -21.79
CA ILE A 84 15.60 -18.69 -22.50
C ILE A 84 16.50 -19.49 -23.45
N PHE A 85 16.47 -19.16 -24.73
CA PHE A 85 17.29 -19.84 -25.72
C PHE A 85 17.74 -18.91 -26.85
N GLY A 86 19.05 -18.62 -26.88
CA GLY A 86 19.63 -17.66 -27.82
C GLY A 86 18.92 -16.30 -27.79
N PRO A 87 18.91 -15.58 -26.66
CA PRO A 87 18.22 -14.28 -26.56
C PRO A 87 18.82 -13.28 -27.55
N GLY A 88 17.97 -12.70 -28.40
CA GLY A 88 18.38 -11.73 -29.44
C GLY A 88 18.11 -10.28 -29.05
N GLY A 89 17.00 -10.02 -28.37
CA GLY A 89 16.61 -8.70 -27.89
C GLY A 89 15.97 -8.77 -26.51
N LEU A 90 16.04 -7.66 -25.78
CA LEU A 90 15.49 -7.51 -24.44
C LEU A 90 14.73 -6.18 -24.32
N ALA A 91 13.66 -6.19 -23.53
CA ALA A 91 13.02 -4.99 -23.02
C ALA A 91 12.67 -5.19 -21.54
N VAL A 92 12.63 -4.11 -20.77
CA VAL A 92 12.21 -4.13 -19.37
C VAL A 92 11.14 -3.06 -19.17
N ASP A 93 10.04 -3.41 -18.51
CA ASP A 93 8.98 -2.45 -18.17
C ASP A 93 9.24 -1.76 -16.82
N ASP A 94 8.43 -0.76 -16.49
CA ASP A 94 8.52 -0.01 -15.22
C ASP A 94 8.26 -0.90 -13.98
N ALA A 95 7.67 -2.09 -14.16
CA ALA A 95 7.48 -3.06 -13.09
C ALA A 95 8.71 -3.95 -12.88
N GLY A 96 9.75 -3.82 -13.71
CA GLY A 96 10.93 -4.68 -13.72
C GLY A 96 10.70 -6.03 -14.40
N THR A 97 9.61 -6.19 -15.16
CA THR A 97 9.37 -7.40 -15.97
C THR A 97 10.31 -7.39 -17.16
N ILE A 98 11.10 -8.46 -17.28
CA ILE A 98 12.03 -8.64 -18.39
C ILE A 98 11.30 -9.38 -19.51
N PHE A 99 11.25 -8.81 -20.70
CA PHE A 99 10.76 -9.45 -21.91
C PHE A 99 11.95 -9.87 -22.77
N VAL A 100 11.99 -11.14 -23.14
CA VAL A 100 13.10 -11.74 -23.89
C VAL A 100 12.58 -12.27 -25.22
N SER A 101 13.17 -11.82 -26.32
CA SER A 101 12.98 -12.45 -27.63
C SER A 101 14.02 -13.55 -27.81
N ASN A 102 13.57 -14.80 -27.86
CA ASN A 102 14.42 -15.97 -27.98
C ASN A 102 14.59 -16.32 -29.46
N ALA A 103 15.68 -15.87 -30.06
CA ALA A 103 15.91 -15.98 -31.50
C ALA A 103 16.11 -17.43 -31.95
N SER A 104 16.65 -18.29 -31.08
CA SER A 104 16.90 -19.69 -31.41
C SER A 104 15.68 -20.60 -31.23
N SER A 105 14.66 -20.16 -30.48
CA SER A 105 13.40 -20.90 -30.30
C SER A 105 12.18 -20.23 -30.95
N TRP A 106 12.32 -19.03 -31.52
CA TRP A 106 11.22 -18.23 -32.09
C TRP A 106 10.10 -17.94 -31.09
N THR A 107 10.42 -17.88 -29.80
CA THR A 107 9.47 -17.59 -28.73
C THR A 107 9.78 -16.25 -28.07
N MET A 108 8.78 -15.69 -27.39
CA MET A 108 8.96 -14.57 -26.48
C MET A 108 8.56 -15.00 -25.08
N THR A 109 9.39 -14.70 -24.09
CA THR A 109 9.17 -15.03 -22.68
C THR A 109 9.23 -13.78 -21.83
N SER A 110 8.52 -13.79 -20.69
CA SER A 110 8.53 -12.67 -19.74
C SER A 110 8.83 -13.15 -18.33
N TYR A 111 9.68 -12.43 -17.60
CA TYR A 111 10.11 -12.77 -16.25
C TYR A 111 9.85 -11.59 -15.32
N ALA A 112 8.81 -11.70 -14.50
CA ALA A 112 8.48 -10.73 -13.46
C ALA A 112 8.97 -11.24 -12.10
N MET A 113 9.39 -10.31 -11.23
CA MET A 113 9.77 -10.65 -9.86
C MET A 113 8.56 -10.70 -8.94
N ALA A 114 8.52 -11.68 -8.05
CA ALA A 114 7.52 -11.74 -7.00
C ALA A 114 7.57 -10.45 -6.15
N PRO A 115 6.42 -9.94 -5.70
CA PRO A 115 6.39 -8.79 -4.81
C PRO A 115 6.99 -9.18 -3.44
N THR A 116 7.29 -8.18 -2.63
CA THR A 116 7.56 -8.38 -1.19
C THR A 116 6.66 -7.51 -0.36
N ILE A 117 6.42 -7.91 0.90
CA ILE A 117 5.76 -7.07 1.90
C ILE A 117 6.72 -6.96 3.09
N THR A 118 7.15 -5.75 3.40
CA THR A 118 8.05 -5.47 4.52
C THR A 118 7.31 -4.94 5.75
N GLY A 119 6.11 -4.37 5.57
CA GLY A 119 5.33 -3.85 6.69
C GLY A 119 3.98 -3.25 6.28
N ILE A 120 3.17 -2.97 7.30
CA ILE A 120 1.90 -2.25 7.18
C ILE A 120 1.77 -1.19 8.28
N THR A 121 1.07 -0.08 8.01
CA THR A 121 0.97 1.02 8.97
C THR A 121 -0.06 0.84 10.08
N VAL A 122 -1.13 0.08 9.84
CA VAL A 122 -2.17 -0.23 10.83
C VAL A 122 -2.49 -1.72 10.78
N ASN A 123 -2.66 -2.33 11.96
CA ASN A 123 -2.87 -3.77 12.11
C ASN A 123 -4.25 -4.14 12.68
N THR A 124 -5.18 -3.18 12.78
CA THR A 124 -6.55 -3.42 13.24
C THR A 124 -7.55 -2.57 12.47
N GLY A 125 -8.78 -3.07 12.31
CA GLY A 125 -9.88 -2.31 11.72
C GLY A 125 -11.26 -2.93 11.94
N ALA A 126 -12.31 -2.19 11.61
CA ALA A 126 -13.69 -2.63 11.84
C ALA A 126 -14.09 -3.78 10.91
N THR A 127 -14.92 -4.72 11.39
CA THR A 127 -15.52 -5.79 10.57
C THR A 127 -16.34 -5.29 9.37
N SER A 128 -16.79 -4.03 9.40
CA SER A 128 -17.45 -3.37 8.26
C SER A 128 -16.51 -3.02 7.10
N GLY A 129 -15.19 -3.16 7.27
CA GLY A 129 -14.20 -2.70 6.30
C GLY A 129 -13.95 -1.19 6.36
N GLY A 130 -13.37 -0.64 5.28
CA GLY A 130 -13.05 0.78 5.13
C GLY A 130 -11.75 1.24 5.79
N THR A 131 -10.98 0.34 6.40
CA THR A 131 -9.70 0.70 7.04
C THR A 131 -8.63 0.89 5.96
N ARG A 132 -8.01 2.08 5.96
CA ARG A 132 -6.95 2.46 5.01
C ARG A 132 -5.59 2.07 5.58
N ILE A 133 -4.89 1.17 4.89
CA ILE A 133 -3.60 0.61 5.29
C ILE A 133 -2.57 1.02 4.26
N GLU A 134 -1.44 1.59 4.68
CA GLU A 134 -0.27 1.73 3.82
C GLU A 134 0.59 0.48 3.96
N VAL A 135 0.96 -0.13 2.84
CA VAL A 135 1.77 -1.35 2.75
C VAL A 135 3.10 -0.98 2.10
N THR A 136 4.20 -1.33 2.76
CA THR A 136 5.56 -1.14 2.25
C THR A 136 6.11 -2.45 1.73
N GLY A 137 6.94 -2.39 0.68
CA GLY A 137 7.47 -3.59 0.03
C GLY A 137 8.21 -3.26 -1.26
N THR A 138 8.20 -4.21 -2.20
CA THR A 138 8.78 -4.06 -3.55
C THR A 138 7.89 -4.72 -4.59
N GLY A 139 8.09 -4.34 -5.86
CA GLY A 139 7.41 -4.95 -7.00
C GLY A 139 5.98 -4.47 -7.20
N PHE A 140 5.63 -3.29 -6.66
CA PHE A 140 4.28 -2.75 -6.76
C PHE A 140 4.09 -1.94 -8.05
N SER A 141 3.34 -2.49 -9.01
CA SER A 141 3.07 -1.84 -10.29
C SER A 141 1.57 -1.62 -10.53
N SER A 142 1.21 -1.03 -11.66
CA SER A 142 -0.19 -1.04 -12.11
C SER A 142 -0.73 -2.47 -12.20
N GLY A 143 -2.00 -2.66 -11.82
CA GLY A 143 -2.65 -3.97 -11.82
C GLY A 143 -2.37 -4.86 -10.59
N VAL A 144 -1.65 -4.37 -9.58
CA VAL A 144 -1.53 -5.06 -8.28
C VAL A 144 -2.92 -5.27 -7.67
N THR A 145 -3.15 -6.46 -7.10
CA THR A 145 -4.35 -6.77 -6.31
C THR A 145 -3.96 -7.09 -4.87
N ALA A 146 -4.89 -6.86 -3.95
CA ALA A 146 -4.69 -7.14 -2.53
C ALA A 146 -5.91 -7.83 -1.93
N THR A 147 -5.66 -8.71 -0.96
CA THR A 147 -6.70 -9.24 -0.07
C THR A 147 -6.28 -9.12 1.39
N VAL A 148 -7.26 -8.92 2.27
CA VAL A 148 -7.08 -9.00 3.73
C VAL A 148 -8.02 -10.06 4.27
N GLY A 149 -7.47 -11.14 4.81
CA GLY A 149 -8.25 -12.31 5.24
C GLY A 149 -8.94 -13.05 4.09
N GLY A 150 -8.44 -12.89 2.86
CA GLY A 150 -9.07 -13.43 1.64
C GLY A 150 -10.15 -12.52 1.03
N THR A 151 -10.62 -11.49 1.73
CA THR A 151 -11.51 -10.48 1.16
C THR A 151 -10.72 -9.48 0.31
N LEU A 152 -11.20 -9.20 -0.91
CA LEU A 152 -10.62 -8.17 -1.78
C LEU A 152 -10.56 -6.80 -1.10
N ALA A 153 -9.43 -6.13 -1.26
CA ALA A 153 -9.21 -4.76 -0.82
C ALA A 153 -9.01 -3.85 -2.04
N ASP A 154 -9.51 -2.62 -1.97
CA ASP A 154 -9.24 -1.62 -3.00
C ASP A 154 -7.77 -1.19 -2.93
N VAL A 155 -7.08 -1.14 -4.06
CA VAL A 155 -5.64 -0.80 -4.11
C VAL A 155 -5.42 0.53 -4.82
N LYS A 156 -4.65 1.41 -4.19
CA LYS A 156 -4.04 2.58 -4.80
C LYS A 156 -2.53 2.44 -4.77
N VAL A 157 -1.92 2.32 -5.95
CA VAL A 157 -0.45 2.32 -6.09
C VAL A 157 0.08 3.74 -5.88
N ILE A 158 1.07 3.90 -5.00
CA ILE A 158 1.74 5.19 -4.76
C ILE A 158 3.04 5.23 -5.55
N ASN A 159 3.86 4.18 -5.42
CA ASN A 159 5.07 3.93 -6.22
C ASN A 159 5.47 2.44 -6.10
N SER A 160 6.60 2.07 -6.69
CA SER A 160 7.13 0.70 -6.72
C SER A 160 7.39 0.04 -5.35
N THR A 161 7.41 0.84 -4.28
CA THR A 161 7.69 0.38 -2.90
C THR A 161 6.57 0.65 -1.90
N ARG A 162 5.52 1.38 -2.32
CA ARG A 162 4.37 1.72 -1.47
C ARG A 162 3.05 1.61 -2.22
N ILE A 163 2.12 0.89 -1.60
CA ILE A 163 0.72 0.91 -1.98
C ILE A 163 -0.12 1.26 -0.77
N GLN A 164 -1.35 1.64 -1.06
CA GLN A 164 -2.38 1.80 -0.07
C GLN A 164 -3.53 0.87 -0.40
N ILE A 165 -3.99 0.17 0.61
CA ILE A 165 -5.14 -0.74 0.49
C ILE A 165 -6.27 -0.28 1.40
N THR A 166 -7.51 -0.48 0.96
CA THR A 166 -8.71 -0.24 1.80
C THR A 166 -9.43 -1.57 2.01
N THR A 167 -9.56 -2.01 3.26
CA THR A 167 -10.14 -3.32 3.58
C THR A 167 -11.61 -3.41 3.16
N GLY A 168 -12.02 -4.51 2.54
CA GLY A 168 -13.44 -4.89 2.45
C GLY A 168 -14.02 -5.34 3.81
N ALA A 169 -15.33 -5.54 3.86
CA ALA A 169 -15.99 -6.11 5.04
C ALA A 169 -15.57 -7.58 5.26
N HIS A 170 -15.34 -7.96 6.51
CA HIS A 170 -14.87 -9.30 6.87
C HIS A 170 -15.30 -9.66 8.30
N ALA A 171 -15.37 -10.96 8.60
CA ALA A 171 -15.64 -11.45 9.94
C ALA A 171 -14.54 -11.03 10.94
N ALA A 172 -14.87 -10.98 12.23
CA ALA A 172 -13.88 -10.68 13.25
C ALA A 172 -12.80 -11.77 13.31
N GLY A 173 -11.55 -11.38 13.56
CA GLY A 173 -10.43 -12.30 13.67
C GLY A 173 -9.15 -11.80 13.02
N VAL A 174 -8.07 -12.57 13.24
CA VAL A 174 -6.77 -12.36 12.62
C VAL A 174 -6.85 -12.68 11.12
N ALA A 175 -6.17 -11.88 10.31
CA ALA A 175 -6.23 -11.90 8.87
C ALA A 175 -4.84 -11.70 8.26
N ASP A 176 -4.54 -12.47 7.23
CA ASP A 176 -3.34 -12.31 6.40
C ASP A 176 -3.53 -11.11 5.46
N VAL A 177 -2.44 -10.42 5.15
CA VAL A 177 -2.39 -9.44 4.07
C VAL A 177 -1.67 -10.08 2.90
N VAL A 178 -2.33 -10.17 1.75
CA VAL A 178 -1.79 -10.81 0.55
C VAL A 178 -1.76 -9.80 -0.59
N ILE A 179 -0.60 -9.64 -1.23
CA ILE A 179 -0.41 -8.79 -2.40
C ILE A 179 -0.04 -9.68 -3.59
N THR A 180 -0.76 -9.53 -4.70
CA THR A 180 -0.52 -10.31 -5.92
C THR A 180 -0.19 -9.39 -7.10
N THR A 181 0.87 -9.73 -7.82
CA THR A 181 1.34 -9.05 -9.02
C THR A 181 1.58 -10.08 -10.14
N ARG A 182 2.00 -9.61 -11.32
CA ARG A 182 2.36 -10.50 -12.43
C ARG A 182 3.51 -11.45 -12.09
N GLY A 183 4.39 -11.07 -11.16
CA GLY A 183 5.53 -11.89 -10.74
C GLY A 183 5.22 -12.88 -9.62
N GLY A 184 4.00 -12.91 -9.12
CA GLY A 184 3.55 -13.84 -8.09
C GLY A 184 2.88 -13.14 -6.91
N THR A 185 2.93 -13.80 -5.75
CA THR A 185 2.20 -13.39 -4.55
C THR A 185 3.14 -13.26 -3.37
N ALA A 186 2.93 -12.23 -2.56
CA ALA A 186 3.51 -12.08 -1.23
C ALA A 186 2.41 -12.14 -0.18
N THR A 187 2.69 -12.81 0.93
CA THR A 187 1.78 -12.92 2.07
C THR A 187 2.50 -12.43 3.32
N LEU A 188 1.85 -11.55 4.06
CA LEU A 188 2.23 -11.17 5.42
C LEU A 188 1.23 -11.83 6.39
N PRO A 189 1.58 -12.98 6.99
CA PRO A 189 0.64 -13.77 7.78
C PRO A 189 0.22 -13.05 9.07
N GLY A 190 -1.07 -13.12 9.40
CA GLY A 190 -1.65 -12.58 10.63
C GLY A 190 -1.40 -11.10 10.88
N ALA A 191 -1.12 -10.33 9.82
CA ALA A 191 -0.69 -8.95 9.94
C ALA A 191 -1.80 -8.01 10.40
N PHE A 192 -3.06 -8.38 10.21
CA PHE A 192 -4.21 -7.53 10.48
C PHE A 192 -5.24 -8.24 11.36
N THR A 193 -6.02 -7.49 12.15
CA THR A 193 -7.13 -8.02 12.96
C THR A 193 -8.41 -7.23 12.73
N PHE A 194 -9.47 -7.91 12.29
CA PHE A 194 -10.81 -7.35 12.24
C PHE A 194 -11.47 -7.40 13.62
N VAL A 195 -11.90 -6.24 14.12
CA VAL A 195 -12.56 -6.10 15.42
C VAL A 195 -14.01 -5.64 15.23
N THR A 196 -14.93 -6.25 15.98
CA THR A 196 -16.30 -5.75 16.07
C THR A 196 -16.29 -4.43 16.84
N PRO A 197 -16.81 -3.33 16.28
CA PRO A 197 -16.90 -2.08 17.02
C PRO A 197 -17.81 -2.27 18.24
N VAL A 198 -17.37 -1.76 19.38
CA VAL A 198 -18.19 -1.73 20.60
C VAL A 198 -19.29 -0.70 20.38
N VAL A 199 -20.54 -1.15 20.24
CA VAL A 199 -21.70 -0.26 20.24
C VAL A 199 -22.01 0.14 21.67
N THR A 200 -21.69 1.37 22.06
CA THR A 200 -22.18 1.92 23.34
C THR A 200 -23.68 2.18 23.18
N PRO A 201 -24.57 1.50 23.94
CA PRO A 201 -25.98 1.78 23.85
C PRO A 201 -26.23 3.23 24.28
N VAL A 202 -26.76 4.05 23.37
CA VAL A 202 -27.29 5.36 23.74
C VAL A 202 -28.60 5.12 24.45
N VAL A 203 -28.58 5.20 25.79
CA VAL A 203 -29.82 5.24 26.57
C VAL A 203 -30.48 6.57 26.23
N LYS A 204 -31.52 6.54 25.39
CA LYS A 204 -32.39 7.72 25.22
C LYS A 204 -32.93 8.04 26.62
N PRO A 205 -32.77 9.28 27.13
CA PRO A 205 -33.46 9.66 28.35
C PRO A 205 -34.93 9.39 28.13
N VAL A 206 -35.51 8.51 28.95
CA VAL A 206 -36.96 8.41 29.03
C VAL A 206 -37.40 9.79 29.51
N ALA A 207 -38.07 10.55 28.65
CA ALA A 207 -38.77 11.74 29.09
C ALA A 207 -39.86 11.22 30.02
N VAL A 208 -39.64 11.34 31.33
CA VAL A 208 -40.72 11.20 32.30
C VAL A 208 -41.66 12.36 31.97
N ASP A 209 -42.87 12.07 31.50
CA ASP A 209 -43.88 13.10 31.31
C ASP A 209 -44.09 13.75 32.69
N PRO A 210 -43.91 15.08 32.84
CA PRO A 210 -44.18 15.76 34.10
C PRO A 210 -45.61 15.51 34.63
N ALA A 211 -46.55 15.10 33.76
CA ALA A 211 -47.90 14.71 34.14
C ALA A 211 -47.99 13.33 34.83
N GLU A 212 -47.03 12.43 34.62
CA GLU A 212 -46.95 11.13 35.29
C GLU A 212 -46.36 11.24 36.71
N LEU A 213 -45.70 12.37 37.01
CA LEU A 213 -45.29 12.76 38.38
C LEU A 213 -46.38 13.50 39.15
N ALA A 214 -47.59 13.65 38.58
CA ALA A 214 -48.72 14.17 39.34
C ALA A 214 -49.04 13.16 40.45
N PRO A 215 -49.02 13.57 41.74
CA PRO A 215 -49.43 12.69 42.82
C PRO A 215 -50.91 12.37 42.61
N THR A 216 -51.22 11.19 42.10
CA THR A 216 -52.60 10.67 42.07
C THR A 216 -52.99 10.30 43.49
N GLY A 217 -53.27 11.30 44.33
CA GLY A 217 -54.09 11.22 45.56
C GLY A 217 -53.81 10.08 46.55
N GLY A 218 -52.67 9.40 46.47
CA GLY A 218 -52.30 8.27 47.30
C GLY A 218 -51.43 8.74 48.44
N ASN A 219 -51.86 8.50 49.67
CA ASN A 219 -51.15 8.86 50.89
C ASN A 219 -49.75 8.22 50.94
N PHE A 220 -48.72 8.92 50.47
CA PHE A 220 -47.33 8.58 50.78
C PHE A 220 -46.97 9.20 52.12
N SER A 221 -47.36 8.52 53.20
CA SER A 221 -46.89 8.82 54.55
C SER A 221 -45.42 8.41 54.64
N GLY A 222 -44.47 9.32 54.36
CA GLY A 222 -43.05 8.96 54.48
C GLY A 222 -41.94 9.93 54.12
N PHE A 223 -42.14 11.05 53.42
CA PHE A 223 -41.01 11.94 53.08
C PHE A 223 -41.31 13.42 53.30
N PHE A 224 -40.68 13.99 54.34
CA PHE A 224 -40.56 15.43 54.55
C PHE A 224 -39.47 15.99 53.62
N ALA A 225 -39.80 16.98 52.79
CA ALA A 225 -38.82 17.79 52.07
C ALA A 225 -38.53 19.06 52.89
N LEU A 226 -37.38 19.09 53.56
CA LEU A 226 -36.79 20.33 54.08
C LEU A 226 -35.61 20.71 53.18
N GLY A 227 -35.74 21.79 52.41
CA GLY A 227 -34.63 22.53 51.79
C GLY A 227 -33.66 21.76 50.89
N GLY A 228 -33.87 21.84 49.57
CA GLY A 228 -32.81 21.75 48.57
C GLY A 228 -32.52 20.36 47.99
N ALA A 229 -32.57 20.28 46.66
CA ALA A 229 -32.13 19.18 45.79
C ALA A 229 -32.83 17.82 45.99
N LEU A 230 -33.72 17.49 45.05
CA LEU A 230 -34.20 16.12 44.85
C LEU A 230 -33.12 15.34 44.09
N LEU A 231 -32.41 14.44 44.78
CA LEU A 231 -31.54 13.45 44.13
C LEU A 231 -32.41 12.30 43.62
N LEU A 232 -32.71 12.30 42.31
CA LEU A 232 -32.96 11.02 41.62
C LEU A 232 -31.60 10.46 41.23
N SER A 233 -31.36 9.21 41.64
CA SER A 233 -30.15 8.43 41.44
C SER A 233 -29.36 8.82 40.17
N GLY A 234 -28.27 9.58 40.35
CA GLY A 234 -27.18 9.69 39.38
C GLY A 234 -27.14 10.86 38.39
N VAL A 235 -28.10 11.80 38.32
CA VAL A 235 -28.03 12.91 37.34
C VAL A 235 -28.29 14.28 37.99
N LEU A 236 -27.27 15.15 37.96
CA LEU A 236 -27.35 16.55 38.40
C LEU A 236 -27.96 17.42 37.28
N LEU A 237 -29.17 17.96 37.48
CA LEU A 237 -29.81 18.88 36.54
C LEU A 237 -29.50 20.34 36.91
N LEU A 238 -28.69 21.03 36.10
CA LEU A 238 -28.34 22.43 36.30
C LEU A 238 -29.36 23.34 35.58
N MET A 239 -30.28 24.01 36.30
CA MET A 239 -31.14 25.03 35.72
C MET A 239 -30.44 26.41 35.72
N GLY A 240 -30.19 26.97 34.53
CA GLY A 240 -29.56 28.27 34.34
C GLY A 240 -30.46 29.46 34.73
N ARG A 241 -29.92 30.39 35.54
CA ARG A 241 -30.59 31.64 35.93
C ARG A 241 -30.53 32.67 34.80
N ARG A 242 -31.66 33.02 34.17
CA ARG A 242 -31.76 34.26 33.37
C ARG A 242 -32.26 35.41 34.26
N ARG A 243 -31.49 36.50 34.34
CA ARG A 243 -31.84 37.74 35.06
C ARG A 243 -32.78 38.59 34.19
N PHE A 244 -33.92 39.00 34.76
CA PHE A 244 -34.77 40.06 34.19
C PHE A 244 -34.36 41.41 34.78
N HIS A 245 -34.08 42.41 33.95
CA HIS A 245 -33.94 43.82 34.33
C HIS A 245 -35.31 44.51 34.19
N ALA A 246 -35.79 45.15 35.26
CA ALA A 246 -36.98 46.00 35.24
C ALA A 246 -36.57 47.47 35.02
N ILE A 247 -37.15 48.14 34.01
CA ILE A 247 -37.09 49.59 33.84
C ILE A 247 -38.43 50.15 34.33
N VAL A 248 -38.37 51.01 35.34
CA VAL A 248 -39.53 51.72 35.91
C VAL A 248 -39.68 53.07 35.19
N GLY A 249 -40.77 53.24 34.44
CA GLY A 249 -41.25 54.54 33.95
C GLY A 249 -42.55 54.90 34.67
N ARG A 250 -42.63 56.11 35.23
CA ARG A 250 -43.74 56.62 36.06
C ARG A 250 -44.41 57.83 35.39
N ARG A 251 -45.72 58.00 35.66
CA ARG A 251 -46.68 59.10 35.36
C ARG A 251 -47.52 58.89 34.08
N GLY A 252 -48.84 59.10 34.08
CA GLY A 252 -49.84 59.54 35.07
C GLY A 252 -51.23 59.37 34.40
N SER A 253 -52.19 58.75 35.09
CA SER A 253 -53.45 59.36 35.62
C SER A 253 -54.37 60.04 34.59
N ASP A 254 -55.55 59.45 34.46
CA ASP A 254 -56.64 59.72 33.51
C ASP A 254 -57.35 61.08 33.68
N GLY A 255 -57.95 61.53 32.58
CA GLY A 255 -58.89 62.65 32.45
C GLY A 255 -59.34 62.80 31.01
#